data_AF-A0A1H8PWG4-F1
#
_entry.id   AF-A0A1H8PWG4-F1
#
_cell.length_a   1.000
_cell.length_b   1.000
_cell.length_c   1.000
_cell.angle_alpha   90.00
_cell.angle_beta   90.00
_cell.angle_gamma   90.00
#
_symmetry.space_group_name_H-M   'P 1'
#
loop_
_entity.id
_entity.type
_entity.pdbx_description
1 polymer ?
#
loop_
_entity_poly.entity_id
_entity_poly.type
_entity_poly.pdbx_seq_one_letter_code
_entity_poly.pdbx_strand_id
1 'polypeptide(L)'
;MLTALFADKRGEIFDAPGYQAMGRTGWEEAPLTPEDMIPLPEGASLAYLPGRTALGVGKNGKVRKVPAGGLAVAALLPAGYTRTHLPAFCKEEGASVLPLYGYTAAALYQDRIYVAAIKSDDNETWCPTNYNTSDIKERVHRLQKQFDGNRIVGQLARCSLEWQCCTAQNLFYHRWEAGIPVSPACNADCLGCISLQPAECCPSPQSRITFRPTSEEIAAVGVYHLDGAPKAIVSFGQGCEGEPSLAFENIAESIRFIRSRTARGVINMNTNGGFGQGVRSIVDAGLDSMRVSIISAIPETYQAYYRCQYRLDEVRESIRYAKGKGVRVSLNMLSFPGLNDREEEVGAWLDFLAETKVDMIQLRNLNFDPDLFLQSMPPAKGAAIGVRRFVTELIKHQPQIVIGSFSHFFTKR
;
A
#
# COMPACT_ATOMS: atom_id res chain seq x y z
N MET A 1 27.70 12.28 -11.56
CA MET A 1 26.63 12.02 -12.53
C MET A 1 25.89 10.77 -12.10
N LEU A 2 24.56 10.74 -12.21
CA LEU A 2 23.77 9.51 -12.03
C LEU A 2 23.89 8.66 -13.30
N THR A 3 24.46 7.47 -13.20
CA THR A 3 24.66 6.57 -14.34
C THR A 3 23.49 5.61 -14.46
N ALA A 4 22.97 5.43 -15.67
CA ALA A 4 21.89 4.49 -15.94
C ALA A 4 22.30 3.05 -15.57
N LEU A 5 21.35 2.28 -15.04
CA LEU A 5 21.51 0.85 -14.80
C LEU A 5 20.76 0.06 -15.87
N PHE A 6 21.28 -1.10 -16.23
CA PHE A 6 20.59 -2.06 -17.07
C PHE A 6 20.87 -3.49 -16.62
N ALA A 7 20.02 -4.42 -17.01
CA ALA A 7 20.25 -5.85 -16.80
C ALA A 7 20.46 -6.58 -18.12
N ASP A 8 21.28 -7.63 -18.09
CA ASP A 8 21.35 -8.59 -19.19
C ASP A 8 20.16 -9.57 -19.16
N LYS A 9 20.13 -10.52 -20.10
CA LYS A 9 19.07 -11.53 -20.18
C LYS A 9 19.08 -12.55 -19.04
N ARG A 10 20.17 -12.62 -18.26
CA ARG A 10 20.33 -13.49 -17.09
C ARG A 10 19.96 -12.75 -15.80
N GLY A 11 19.64 -11.46 -15.87
CA GLY A 11 19.29 -10.62 -14.73
C GLY A 11 20.51 -10.05 -13.99
N GLU A 12 21.72 -10.17 -14.54
CA GLU A 12 22.90 -9.50 -14.00
C GLU A 12 22.80 -7.99 -14.28
N ILE A 13 23.00 -7.17 -13.25
CA ILE A 13 22.85 -5.72 -13.32
C ILE A 13 24.21 -5.06 -13.55
N PHE A 14 24.26 -4.17 -14.53
CA PHE A 14 25.44 -3.39 -14.93
C PHE A 14 25.11 -1.90 -14.96
N ASP A 15 26.14 -1.07 -14.80
CA ASP A 15 26.06 0.34 -15.12
C ASP A 15 26.30 0.58 -16.61
N ALA A 16 25.75 1.67 -17.14
CA ALA A 16 25.97 2.11 -18.51
C ALA A 16 26.83 3.39 -18.56
N PRO A 17 28.17 3.28 -18.52
CA PRO A 17 29.05 4.44 -18.60
C PRO A 17 28.75 5.35 -19.79
N GLY A 18 28.62 6.65 -19.53
CA GLY A 18 28.30 7.65 -20.55
C GLY A 18 26.81 7.80 -20.87
N TYR A 19 25.94 7.11 -20.13
CA TYR A 19 24.49 7.29 -20.14
C TYR A 19 24.02 7.83 -18.79
N GLN A 20 23.47 9.05 -18.78
CA GLN A 20 22.82 9.59 -17.59
C GLN A 20 21.50 8.85 -17.36
N ALA A 21 21.25 8.47 -16.11
CA ALA A 21 20.02 7.81 -15.70
C ALA A 21 18.78 8.68 -15.94
N MET A 22 17.69 8.03 -16.33
CA MET A 22 16.40 8.67 -16.55
C MET A 22 15.33 8.02 -15.68
N GLY A 23 14.34 8.83 -15.33
CA GLY A 23 13.11 8.42 -14.68
C GLY A 23 11.94 9.03 -15.43
N ARG A 24 10.73 8.67 -14.99
CA ARG A 24 9.51 9.26 -15.54
C ARG A 24 8.47 9.53 -14.47
N THR A 25 7.66 10.55 -14.74
CA THR A 25 6.50 10.95 -13.96
C THR A 25 5.31 10.88 -14.90
N GLY A 26 4.41 9.92 -14.68
CA GLY A 26 3.43 9.56 -15.69
C GLY A 26 4.12 9.11 -16.99
N TRP A 27 3.80 9.79 -18.09
CA TRP A 27 4.42 9.57 -19.41
C TRP A 27 5.65 10.44 -19.67
N GLU A 28 5.91 11.44 -18.82
CA GLU A 28 6.98 12.41 -19.04
C GLU A 28 8.31 11.85 -18.55
N GLU A 29 9.27 11.73 -19.44
CA GLU A 29 10.62 11.24 -19.14
C GLU A 29 11.57 12.41 -18.89
N ALA A 30 12.37 12.30 -17.82
CA ALA A 30 13.36 13.32 -17.47
C ALA A 30 14.66 12.67 -16.98
N PRO A 31 15.83 13.33 -17.18
CA PRO A 31 17.06 12.93 -16.53
C PRO A 31 16.91 13.03 -15.01
N LEU A 32 17.35 12.00 -14.28
CA LEU A 32 17.34 12.04 -12.81
C LEU A 32 18.42 13.00 -12.30
N THR A 33 18.10 13.70 -11.21
CA THR A 33 19.04 14.57 -10.51
C THR A 33 19.36 14.01 -9.12
N PRO A 34 20.55 14.27 -8.56
CA PRO A 34 20.90 13.76 -7.23
C PRO A 34 19.93 14.18 -6.11
N GLU A 35 19.24 15.32 -6.26
CA GLU A 35 18.28 15.84 -5.28
C GLU A 35 16.99 14.99 -5.18
N ASP A 36 16.69 14.23 -6.25
CA ASP A 36 15.54 13.33 -6.32
C ASP A 36 15.82 11.94 -5.75
N MET A 37 17.08 11.68 -5.38
CA MET A 37 17.59 10.34 -5.14
C MET A 37 18.03 10.13 -3.69
N ILE A 38 17.74 8.95 -3.15
CA ILE A 38 18.28 8.48 -1.86
C ILE A 38 19.09 7.20 -2.09
N PRO A 39 20.06 6.86 -1.22
CA PRO A 39 20.69 5.54 -1.25
C PRO A 39 19.64 4.44 -1.21
N LEU A 40 19.86 3.34 -1.93
CA LEU A 40 18.96 2.17 -1.92
C LEU A 40 18.67 1.75 -0.47
N PRO A 41 17.41 1.82 -0.01
CA PRO A 41 17.07 1.47 1.37
C PRO A 41 17.35 0.00 1.68
N GLU A 42 17.70 -0.29 2.93
CA GLU A 42 17.76 -1.66 3.41
C GLU A 42 16.41 -2.37 3.25
N GLY A 43 16.43 -3.62 2.79
CA GLY A 43 15.22 -4.39 2.49
C GLY A 43 14.57 -4.09 1.14
N ALA A 44 15.12 -3.16 0.34
CA ALA A 44 14.73 -3.01 -1.05
C ALA A 44 15.33 -4.12 -1.93
N SER A 45 14.59 -4.52 -2.96
CA SER A 45 15.04 -5.49 -3.97
C SER A 45 15.17 -4.82 -5.33
N LEU A 46 16.09 -5.30 -6.16
CA LEU A 46 16.20 -4.89 -7.54
C LEU A 46 15.50 -5.90 -8.45
N ALA A 47 14.88 -5.40 -9.51
CA ALA A 47 14.23 -6.21 -10.54
C ALA A 47 14.54 -5.63 -11.91
N TYR A 48 14.79 -6.50 -12.89
CA TYR A 48 14.80 -6.11 -14.29
C TYR A 48 13.39 -6.18 -14.87
N LEU A 49 13.13 -5.45 -15.95
CA LEU A 49 11.83 -5.35 -16.59
C LEU A 49 11.85 -6.06 -17.96
N PRO A 50 11.29 -7.28 -18.07
CA PRO A 50 11.26 -8.02 -19.34
C PRO A 50 10.58 -7.22 -20.46
N GLY A 51 11.14 -7.32 -21.67
CA GLY A 51 10.62 -6.64 -22.87
C GLY A 51 10.65 -5.11 -22.80
N ARG A 52 11.45 -4.53 -21.90
CA ARG A 52 11.54 -3.08 -21.69
C ARG A 52 13.01 -2.68 -21.67
N THR A 53 13.48 -2.05 -22.75
CA THR A 53 14.88 -1.60 -22.86
C THR A 53 15.11 -0.35 -22.03
N ALA A 54 16.20 -0.30 -21.26
CA ALA A 54 16.60 0.86 -20.48
C ALA A 54 16.83 2.09 -21.37
N LEU A 55 16.43 3.27 -20.89
CA LEU A 55 16.70 4.55 -21.52
C LEU A 55 17.73 5.34 -20.71
N GLY A 56 18.55 6.13 -21.41
CA GLY A 56 19.47 7.08 -20.80
C GLY A 56 19.82 8.22 -21.74
N VAL A 57 20.33 9.32 -21.18
CA VAL A 57 20.83 10.45 -21.97
C VAL A 57 22.29 10.18 -22.33
N GLY A 58 22.58 10.04 -23.62
CA GLY A 58 23.95 9.85 -24.09
C GLY A 58 24.80 11.12 -24.00
N LYS A 59 26.11 11.01 -24.27
CA LYS A 59 27.08 12.13 -24.24
C LYS A 59 26.70 13.36 -25.09
N ASN A 60 25.87 13.18 -26.13
CA ASN A 60 25.38 14.25 -26.99
C ASN A 60 24.09 14.92 -26.49
N GLY A 61 23.66 14.62 -25.26
CA GLY A 61 22.44 15.17 -24.66
C GLY A 61 21.14 14.55 -25.18
N LYS A 62 21.19 13.51 -26.03
CA LYS A 62 19.99 12.88 -26.59
C LYS A 62 19.61 11.62 -25.83
N VAL A 63 18.30 11.43 -25.62
CA VAL A 63 17.73 10.18 -25.10
C VAL A 63 18.00 9.05 -26.07
N ARG A 64 18.52 7.93 -25.57
CA ARG A 64 18.84 6.72 -26.34
C ARG A 64 18.55 5.48 -25.52
N LYS A 65 18.26 4.38 -26.23
CA LYS A 65 18.33 3.04 -25.64
C LYS A 65 19.76 2.76 -25.19
N VAL A 66 19.91 2.15 -24.01
CA VAL A 66 21.19 1.64 -23.53
C VAL A 66 21.70 0.55 -24.51
N PRO A 67 23.02 0.43 -24.75
CA PRO A 67 23.56 -0.51 -25.73
C PRO A 67 23.20 -1.98 -25.46
N ALA A 68 23.34 -2.81 -26.49
CA ALA A 68 23.11 -4.26 -26.45
C ALA A 68 21.70 -4.71 -26.00
N GLY A 69 20.71 -3.81 -26.00
CA GLY A 69 19.34 -4.14 -25.59
C GLY A 69 19.21 -4.39 -24.08
N GLY A 70 20.04 -3.73 -23.27
CA GLY A 70 19.99 -3.83 -21.81
C GLY A 70 18.59 -3.53 -21.26
N LEU A 71 18.08 -4.45 -20.44
CA LEU A 71 16.74 -4.34 -19.85
C LEU A 71 16.72 -3.28 -18.75
N ALA A 72 15.62 -2.55 -18.64
CA ALA A 72 15.44 -1.55 -17.60
C ALA A 72 15.48 -2.19 -16.21
N VAL A 73 16.12 -1.52 -15.26
CA VAL A 73 16.21 -1.93 -13.85
C VAL A 73 15.33 -1.02 -13.01
N ALA A 74 14.60 -1.61 -12.08
CA ALA A 74 13.76 -0.94 -11.10
C ALA A 74 14.11 -1.41 -9.69
N ALA A 75 13.87 -0.56 -8.71
CA ALA A 75 13.87 -0.93 -7.30
C ALA A 75 12.44 -1.15 -6.80
N LEU A 76 12.27 -2.17 -5.95
CA LEU A 76 11.07 -2.46 -5.19
C LEU A 76 11.32 -2.00 -3.75
N LEU A 77 10.66 -0.91 -3.37
CA LEU A 77 10.89 -0.26 -2.08
C LEU A 77 10.13 -0.97 -0.96
N PRO A 78 10.72 -1.10 0.25
CA PRO A 78 9.96 -1.46 1.43
C PRO A 78 8.97 -0.35 1.80
N ALA A 79 7.93 -0.68 2.56
CA ALA A 79 7.03 0.32 3.12
C ALA A 79 7.81 1.30 4.03
N GLY A 80 7.36 2.55 4.09
CA GLY A 80 8.12 3.66 4.69
C GLY A 80 8.93 4.49 3.68
N TYR A 81 8.96 4.09 2.42
CA TYR A 81 9.55 4.85 1.32
C TYR A 81 8.55 5.03 0.19
N THR A 82 8.34 6.28 -0.23
CA THR A 82 7.43 6.65 -1.32
C THR A 82 8.24 6.99 -2.56
N ARG A 83 7.96 6.30 -3.68
CA ARG A 83 8.65 6.56 -4.94
C ARG A 83 8.28 7.94 -5.48
N THR A 84 9.24 8.61 -6.09
CA THR A 84 9.04 9.91 -6.76
C THR A 84 9.07 9.78 -8.28
N HIS A 85 9.74 8.75 -8.81
CA HIS A 85 9.80 8.48 -10.25
C HIS A 85 9.68 6.99 -10.55
N LEU A 86 9.06 6.71 -11.68
CA LEU A 86 9.03 5.39 -12.32
C LEU A 86 10.30 5.20 -13.17
N PRO A 87 10.73 3.96 -13.45
CA PRO A 87 11.82 3.71 -14.38
C PRO A 87 11.45 4.19 -15.80
N ALA A 88 12.40 4.82 -16.49
CA ALA A 88 12.26 5.17 -17.91
C ALA A 88 12.71 4.00 -18.79
N PHE A 89 11.88 3.61 -19.74
CA PHE A 89 12.15 2.49 -20.63
C PHE A 89 11.42 2.64 -21.97
N CYS A 90 11.96 1.98 -22.99
CA CYS A 90 11.25 1.75 -24.23
C CYS A 90 10.64 0.34 -24.21
N LYS A 91 9.32 0.25 -24.21
CA LYS A 91 8.58 -1.02 -24.25
C LYS A 91 8.65 -1.63 -25.65
N GLU A 92 9.01 -2.90 -25.71
CA GLU A 92 8.99 -3.70 -26.94
C GLU A 92 7.56 -4.12 -27.31
N GLU A 93 7.32 -4.30 -28.61
CA GLU A 93 6.04 -4.82 -29.08
C GLU A 93 5.81 -6.24 -28.55
N GLY A 94 4.61 -6.50 -28.05
CA GLY A 94 4.26 -7.80 -27.44
C GLY A 94 4.82 -8.04 -26.03
N ALA A 95 5.48 -7.07 -25.39
CA ALA A 95 5.94 -7.21 -24.02
C ALA A 95 4.78 -7.47 -23.04
N SER A 96 4.91 -8.52 -22.22
CA SER A 96 3.90 -8.93 -21.26
C SER A 96 3.64 -7.86 -20.18
N VAL A 97 2.48 -7.95 -19.54
CA VAL A 97 2.12 -7.10 -18.39
C VAL A 97 3.09 -7.38 -17.25
N LEU A 98 3.61 -6.33 -16.62
CA LEU A 98 4.48 -6.47 -15.45
C LEU A 98 3.68 -6.97 -14.23
N PRO A 99 4.28 -7.82 -13.38
CA PRO A 99 3.69 -8.21 -12.11
C PRO A 99 3.32 -7.01 -11.22
N LEU A 100 2.43 -7.22 -10.25
CA LEU A 100 1.95 -6.18 -9.33
C LEU A 100 3.03 -5.78 -8.31
N TYR A 101 3.99 -4.96 -8.75
CA TYR A 101 5.03 -4.38 -7.90
C TYR A 101 5.13 -2.86 -8.05
N GLY A 102 5.75 -2.24 -7.05
CA GLY A 102 5.97 -0.80 -6.98
C GLY A 102 7.28 -0.39 -7.64
N TYR A 103 7.33 -0.39 -8.97
CA TYR A 103 8.56 -0.08 -9.73
C TYR A 103 9.06 1.35 -9.50
N THR A 104 10.30 1.48 -9.04
CA THR A 104 10.95 2.78 -8.76
C THR A 104 12.20 2.93 -9.61
N ALA A 105 12.45 4.13 -10.15
CA ALA A 105 13.67 4.40 -10.90
C ALA A 105 14.93 4.22 -10.01
N ALA A 106 15.97 3.60 -10.57
CA ALA A 106 17.24 3.34 -9.90
C ALA A 106 18.42 3.78 -10.78
N ALA A 107 19.51 4.19 -10.15
CA ALA A 107 20.72 4.65 -10.82
C ALA A 107 21.97 4.32 -9.99
N LEU A 108 23.13 4.23 -10.64
CA LEU A 108 24.41 4.19 -9.95
C LEU A 108 24.91 5.62 -9.67
N TYR A 109 25.33 5.89 -8.44
CA TYR A 109 25.96 7.14 -8.04
C TYR A 109 27.03 6.85 -6.98
N GLN A 110 28.27 7.28 -7.24
CA GLN A 110 29.40 7.10 -6.31
C GLN A 110 29.54 5.65 -5.81
N ASP A 111 29.59 4.69 -6.75
CA ASP A 111 29.73 3.25 -6.51
C ASP A 111 28.63 2.61 -5.64
N ARG A 112 27.48 3.28 -5.52
CA ARG A 112 26.31 2.79 -4.80
C ARG A 112 25.05 2.98 -5.63
N ILE A 113 24.07 2.12 -5.40
CA ILE A 113 22.77 2.24 -6.06
C ILE A 113 21.91 3.22 -5.27
N TYR A 114 21.30 4.15 -6.00
CA TYR A 114 20.37 5.14 -5.51
C TYR A 114 19.01 4.94 -6.19
N VAL A 115 17.95 5.39 -5.52
CA VAL A 115 16.57 5.26 -5.99
C VAL A 115 15.82 6.58 -5.88
N ALA A 116 14.88 6.81 -6.80
CA ALA A 116 14.05 8.01 -6.84
C ALA A 116 12.91 7.89 -5.82
N ALA A 117 13.16 8.28 -4.57
CA ALA A 117 12.22 8.10 -3.47
C ALA A 117 12.42 9.11 -2.34
N ILE A 118 11.41 9.24 -1.49
CA ILE A 118 11.48 9.93 -0.20
C ILE A 118 11.19 8.94 0.93
N LYS A 119 11.87 9.09 2.08
CA LYS A 119 11.49 8.38 3.31
C LYS A 119 10.21 9.04 3.84
N SER A 120 9.13 8.29 3.86
CA SER A 120 7.79 8.77 4.24
C SER A 120 7.38 8.33 5.64
N ASP A 121 8.00 7.31 6.24
CA ASP A 121 7.77 6.93 7.63
C ASP A 121 8.97 6.16 8.19
N ASP A 122 8.98 5.95 9.50
CA ASP A 122 9.84 4.96 10.13
C ASP A 122 9.23 3.56 9.97
N ASN A 123 10.04 2.61 9.49
CA ASN A 123 9.60 1.26 9.19
C ASN A 123 10.07 0.24 10.23
N GLU A 124 10.61 0.64 11.39
CA GLU A 124 11.16 -0.28 12.39
C GLU A 124 10.23 -1.47 12.74
N THR A 125 8.97 -1.21 13.12
CA THR A 125 8.01 -2.29 13.46
C THR A 125 7.55 -3.12 12.26
N TRP A 126 7.85 -2.67 11.05
CA TRP A 126 7.51 -3.31 9.79
C TRP A 126 8.75 -3.77 9.02
N CYS A 127 9.93 -3.71 9.65
CA CYS A 127 11.17 -4.11 9.03
C CYS A 127 11.14 -5.63 8.78
N PRO A 128 11.32 -6.12 7.54
CA PRO A 128 11.22 -7.53 7.21
C PRO A 128 12.14 -8.44 8.05
N THR A 129 13.26 -7.90 8.54
CA THR A 129 14.23 -8.62 9.40
C THR A 129 13.66 -9.01 10.77
N ASN A 130 12.59 -8.35 11.23
CA ASN A 130 11.89 -8.69 12.46
C ASN A 130 10.96 -9.91 12.31
N TYR A 131 10.71 -10.37 11.09
CA TYR A 131 9.72 -11.41 10.76
C TYR A 131 10.41 -12.68 10.26
N ASN A 132 9.64 -13.76 10.06
CA ASN A 132 10.15 -15.05 9.59
C ASN A 132 11.28 -15.65 10.45
N THR A 133 11.25 -15.42 11.77
CA THR A 133 12.23 -15.98 12.70
C THR A 133 12.11 -17.51 12.74
N SER A 134 13.18 -18.19 13.16
CA SER A 134 13.23 -19.66 13.17
C SER A 134 12.15 -20.33 14.04
N ASP A 135 11.63 -19.62 15.05
CA ASP A 135 10.62 -20.11 16.00
C ASP A 135 9.16 -19.86 15.56
N ILE A 136 8.91 -19.21 14.40
CA ILE A 136 7.55 -18.89 13.95
C ILE A 136 6.65 -20.13 13.83
N LYS A 137 7.18 -21.27 13.35
CA LYS A 137 6.42 -22.51 13.20
C LYS A 137 5.93 -23.06 14.55
N GLU A 138 6.77 -22.95 15.58
CA GLU A 138 6.41 -23.40 16.93
C GLU A 138 5.31 -22.50 17.52
N ARG A 139 5.43 -21.18 17.33
CA ARG A 139 4.43 -20.20 17.79
C ARG A 139 3.07 -20.43 17.12
N VAL A 140 3.09 -20.69 15.81
CA VAL A 140 1.88 -21.03 15.04
C VAL A 140 1.20 -22.27 15.62
N HIS A 141 1.95 -23.36 15.81
CA HIS A 141 1.41 -24.61 16.36
C HIS A 141 0.83 -24.43 17.77
N ARG A 142 1.52 -23.67 18.62
CA ARG A 142 1.08 -23.39 19.99
C ARG A 142 -0.26 -22.66 19.99
N LEU A 143 -0.41 -21.62 19.17
CA LEU A 143 -1.64 -20.84 19.12
C LEU A 143 -2.79 -21.61 18.48
N GLN A 144 -2.51 -22.42 17.45
CA GLN A 144 -3.52 -23.30 16.85
C GLN A 144 -4.09 -24.30 17.87
N LYS A 145 -3.26 -24.86 18.76
CA LYS A 145 -3.74 -25.72 19.87
C LYS A 145 -4.56 -24.95 20.89
N GLN A 146 -4.17 -23.72 21.20
CA GLN A 146 -4.90 -22.88 22.15
C GLN A 146 -6.29 -22.48 21.63
N PHE A 147 -6.39 -22.23 20.32
CA PHE A 147 -7.62 -21.84 19.62
C PHE A 147 -8.09 -22.95 18.68
N ASP A 148 -8.17 -24.18 19.20
CA ASP A 148 -8.61 -25.32 18.40
C ASP A 148 -10.01 -25.08 17.82
N GLY A 149 -10.17 -25.36 16.52
CA GLY A 149 -11.39 -25.07 15.77
C GLY A 149 -11.62 -23.61 15.37
N ASN A 150 -10.81 -22.63 15.80
CA ASN A 150 -10.95 -21.25 15.33
C ASN A 150 -10.39 -21.08 13.91
N ARG A 151 -11.27 -20.81 12.95
CA ARG A 151 -10.91 -20.78 11.53
C ARG A 151 -10.04 -19.58 11.15
N ILE A 152 -10.15 -18.47 11.88
CA ILE A 152 -9.31 -17.28 11.69
C ILE A 152 -7.85 -17.62 11.98
N VAL A 153 -7.59 -18.31 13.11
CA VAL A 153 -6.22 -18.73 13.47
C VAL A 153 -5.65 -19.69 12.42
N GLY A 154 -6.49 -20.61 11.89
CA GLY A 154 -6.12 -21.48 10.78
C GLY A 154 -5.72 -20.72 9.50
N GLN A 155 -6.51 -19.72 9.10
CA GLN A 155 -6.16 -18.87 7.95
C GLN A 155 -4.87 -18.08 8.22
N LEU A 156 -4.73 -17.46 9.39
CA LEU A 156 -3.58 -16.64 9.72
C LEU A 156 -2.29 -17.46 9.81
N ALA A 157 -2.38 -18.73 10.23
CA ALA A 157 -1.27 -19.68 10.19
C ALA A 157 -0.79 -19.88 8.75
N ARG A 158 -1.72 -20.08 7.81
CA ARG A 158 -1.41 -20.17 6.38
C ARG A 158 -0.81 -18.87 5.84
N CYS A 159 -1.44 -17.72 6.11
CA CYS A 159 -0.91 -16.37 5.84
C CYS A 159 0.54 -16.20 6.31
N SER A 160 0.85 -16.69 7.50
CA SER A 160 2.15 -16.54 8.13
C SER A 160 3.22 -17.43 7.52
N LEU A 161 2.89 -18.68 7.17
CA LEU A 161 3.87 -19.70 6.75
C LEU A 161 4.03 -19.80 5.23
N GLU A 162 2.94 -19.64 4.46
CA GLU A 162 2.96 -19.78 3.00
C GLU A 162 3.33 -18.46 2.32
N TRP A 163 2.70 -17.37 2.77
CA TRP A 163 2.84 -16.04 2.15
C TRP A 163 3.69 -15.06 2.97
N GLN A 164 4.23 -15.51 4.11
CA GLN A 164 5.11 -14.70 4.98
C GLN A 164 4.49 -13.35 5.39
N CYS A 165 3.16 -13.31 5.54
CA CYS A 165 2.43 -12.09 5.83
C CYS A 165 2.80 -11.57 7.23
N CYS A 166 3.49 -10.43 7.27
CA CYS A 166 3.95 -9.80 8.51
C CYS A 166 2.78 -9.50 9.47
N THR A 167 1.67 -8.98 8.96
CA THR A 167 0.47 -8.68 9.74
C THR A 167 -0.20 -9.93 10.33
N ALA A 168 -0.08 -11.08 9.66
CA ALA A 168 -0.57 -12.35 10.20
C ALA A 168 0.38 -12.90 11.28
N GLN A 169 1.70 -12.80 11.04
CA GLN A 169 2.70 -13.27 11.99
C GLN A 169 2.66 -12.54 13.33
N ASN A 170 2.23 -11.27 13.34
CA ASN A 170 2.09 -10.47 14.55
C ASN A 170 1.09 -11.06 15.56
N LEU A 171 0.09 -11.82 15.12
CA LEU A 171 -0.77 -12.57 16.03
C LEU A 171 0.04 -13.65 16.79
N PHE A 172 0.90 -14.39 16.10
CA PHE A 172 1.70 -15.49 16.67
C PHE A 172 2.92 -15.02 17.46
N TYR A 173 3.52 -13.89 17.05
CA TYR A 173 4.52 -13.19 17.86
C TYR A 173 3.90 -12.45 19.05
N HIS A 174 2.57 -12.25 19.04
CA HIS A 174 1.81 -11.54 20.06
C HIS A 174 2.30 -10.11 20.28
N ARG A 175 2.44 -9.34 19.19
CA ARG A 175 2.91 -7.95 19.21
C ARG A 175 2.25 -7.10 18.12
N TRP A 176 2.20 -5.78 18.34
CA TRP A 176 1.88 -4.77 17.32
C TRP A 176 0.53 -4.98 16.62
N GLU A 177 0.44 -4.71 15.30
CA GLU A 177 -0.78 -4.85 14.51
C GLU A 177 -0.98 -6.28 14.01
N ALA A 178 -2.05 -6.92 14.45
CA ALA A 178 -2.51 -8.23 13.97
C ALA A 178 -3.76 -8.10 13.10
N GLY A 179 -3.76 -8.83 11.99
CA GLY A 179 -4.88 -8.89 11.06
C GLY A 179 -5.95 -9.88 11.51
N ILE A 180 -7.24 -9.52 11.37
CA ILE A 180 -8.36 -10.44 11.61
C ILE A 180 -9.24 -10.46 10.35
N PRO A 181 -9.08 -11.46 9.46
CA PRO A 181 -9.88 -11.56 8.25
C PRO A 181 -11.35 -11.90 8.56
N VAL A 182 -12.29 -11.15 7.98
CA VAL A 182 -13.72 -11.24 8.30
C VAL A 182 -14.64 -11.33 7.09
N SER A 183 -14.22 -10.86 5.90
CA SER A 183 -15.10 -10.79 4.73
C SER A 183 -14.56 -11.54 3.50
N PRO A 184 -15.22 -12.59 2.99
CA PRO A 184 -14.80 -13.24 1.73
C PRO A 184 -15.13 -12.40 0.47
N ALA A 185 -16.01 -11.40 0.60
CA ALA A 185 -16.58 -10.64 -0.53
C ALA A 185 -16.08 -9.18 -0.57
N CYS A 186 -16.12 -8.57 -1.75
CA CYS A 186 -15.79 -7.15 -1.95
C CYS A 186 -16.84 -6.52 -2.87
N ASN A 187 -17.12 -5.23 -2.70
CA ASN A 187 -18.03 -4.42 -3.53
C ASN A 187 -17.27 -3.48 -4.50
N ALA A 188 -15.99 -3.78 -4.75
CA ALA A 188 -15.13 -3.08 -5.69
C ALA A 188 -14.29 -4.08 -6.49
N ASP A 189 -14.02 -3.75 -7.75
CA ASP A 189 -13.21 -4.54 -8.69
C ASP A 189 -11.94 -3.76 -9.07
N CYS A 190 -11.13 -3.43 -8.05
CA CYS A 190 -9.99 -2.53 -8.21
C CYS A 190 -9.01 -3.08 -9.27
N LEU A 191 -8.54 -2.21 -10.17
CA LEU A 191 -7.53 -2.55 -11.18
C LEU A 191 -6.36 -3.35 -10.59
N GLY A 192 -5.75 -2.83 -9.52
CA GLY A 192 -4.62 -3.44 -8.81
C GLY A 192 -5.04 -4.17 -7.53
N CYS A 193 -6.20 -4.83 -7.50
CA CYS A 193 -6.64 -5.59 -6.33
C CYS A 193 -5.58 -6.60 -5.87
N ILE A 194 -5.16 -6.54 -4.60
CA ILE A 194 -4.12 -7.42 -4.04
C ILE A 194 -4.69 -8.66 -3.33
N SER A 195 -6.01 -8.82 -3.32
CA SER A 195 -6.70 -9.96 -2.70
C SER A 195 -7.37 -10.87 -3.71
N LEU A 196 -7.60 -10.39 -4.93
CA LEU A 196 -8.21 -11.15 -6.02
C LEU A 196 -7.79 -10.56 -7.36
N GLN A 197 -7.11 -11.38 -8.17
CA GLN A 197 -6.72 -11.07 -9.55
C GLN A 197 -6.95 -12.30 -10.42
N PRO A 198 -7.19 -12.11 -11.74
CA PRO A 198 -7.15 -13.22 -12.68
C PRO A 198 -5.80 -13.94 -12.62
N ALA A 199 -5.83 -15.27 -12.52
CA ALA A 199 -4.65 -16.10 -12.33
C ALA A 199 -3.61 -15.99 -13.47
N GLU A 200 -4.08 -15.67 -14.68
CA GLU A 200 -3.27 -15.66 -15.90
C GLU A 200 -2.44 -14.38 -16.10
N CYS A 201 -2.77 -13.29 -15.42
CA CYS A 201 -2.06 -12.01 -15.57
C CYS A 201 -1.06 -11.79 -14.43
N CYS A 202 -1.55 -11.79 -13.20
CA CYS A 202 -0.79 -11.46 -11.99
C CYS A 202 -1.48 -12.11 -10.78
N PRO A 203 -1.07 -13.32 -10.33
CA PRO A 203 -1.73 -13.96 -9.20
C PRO A 203 -1.65 -13.06 -7.96
N SER A 204 -2.75 -13.03 -7.20
CA SER A 204 -2.82 -12.32 -5.93
C SER A 204 -1.73 -12.84 -4.98
N PRO A 205 -1.01 -11.96 -4.24
CA PRO A 205 0.04 -12.38 -3.31
C PRO A 205 -0.48 -13.25 -2.16
N GLN A 206 -1.79 -13.25 -1.91
CA GLN A 206 -2.45 -14.11 -0.94
C GLN A 206 -3.90 -14.39 -1.38
N SER A 207 -4.50 -15.48 -0.89
CA SER A 207 -5.88 -15.85 -1.20
C SER A 207 -6.86 -15.33 -0.14
N ARG A 208 -8.08 -14.98 -0.58
CA ARG A 208 -9.17 -14.63 0.33
C ARG A 208 -9.62 -15.82 1.17
N ILE A 209 -10.10 -15.54 2.38
CA ILE A 209 -10.91 -16.50 3.13
C ILE A 209 -12.14 -16.91 2.31
N THR A 210 -12.58 -18.15 2.49
CA THR A 210 -13.76 -18.74 1.83
C THR A 210 -14.94 -18.91 2.78
N PHE A 211 -14.81 -18.42 4.01
CA PHE A 211 -15.80 -18.52 5.08
C PHE A 211 -16.09 -17.14 5.67
N ARG A 212 -17.18 -17.05 6.42
CA ARG A 212 -17.53 -15.88 7.24
C ARG A 212 -17.32 -16.26 8.71
N PRO A 213 -16.34 -15.67 9.42
CA PRO A 213 -16.15 -15.97 10.83
C PRO A 213 -17.34 -15.47 11.66
N THR A 214 -17.61 -16.13 12.78
CA THR A 214 -18.61 -15.66 13.76
C THR A 214 -18.07 -14.52 14.60
N SER A 215 -18.94 -13.77 15.26
CA SER A 215 -18.54 -12.70 16.18
C SER A 215 -17.69 -13.24 17.35
N GLU A 216 -17.95 -14.47 17.81
CA GLU A 216 -17.16 -15.14 18.85
C GLU A 216 -15.76 -15.53 18.39
N GLU A 217 -15.61 -16.05 17.16
CA GLU A 217 -14.28 -16.35 16.60
C GLU A 217 -13.43 -15.09 16.50
N ILE A 218 -14.03 -13.99 16.02
CA ILE A 218 -13.39 -12.69 15.89
C ILE A 218 -13.00 -12.16 17.28
N ALA A 219 -13.93 -12.19 18.22
CA ALA A 219 -13.72 -11.65 19.54
C ALA A 219 -12.69 -12.44 20.35
N ALA A 220 -12.64 -13.76 20.22
CA ALA A 220 -11.66 -14.60 20.88
C ALA A 220 -10.22 -14.22 20.48
N VAL A 221 -9.97 -14.05 19.18
CA VAL A 221 -8.67 -13.60 18.64
C VAL A 221 -8.38 -12.15 19.05
N GLY A 222 -9.40 -11.29 18.96
CA GLY A 222 -9.30 -9.87 19.31
C GLY A 222 -8.90 -9.64 20.77
N VAL A 223 -9.59 -10.29 21.72
CA VAL A 223 -9.31 -10.20 23.15
C VAL A 223 -7.90 -10.71 23.45
N TYR A 224 -7.55 -11.89 22.93
CA TYR A 224 -6.22 -12.48 23.13
C TYR A 224 -5.09 -11.53 22.73
N HIS A 225 -5.20 -10.90 21.55
CA HIS A 225 -4.15 -10.02 21.06
C HIS A 225 -4.09 -8.72 21.87
N LEU A 226 -5.24 -8.05 22.07
CA LEU A 226 -5.30 -6.75 22.76
C LEU A 226 -4.89 -6.81 24.23
N ASP A 227 -5.10 -7.95 24.91
CA ASP A 227 -4.74 -8.14 26.32
C ASP A 227 -3.26 -8.42 26.56
N GLY A 228 -2.52 -8.93 25.57
CA GLY A 228 -1.12 -9.31 25.78
C GLY A 228 -0.11 -8.51 24.99
N ALA A 229 -0.47 -8.09 23.76
CA ALA A 229 0.50 -7.52 22.85
C ALA A 229 0.96 -6.11 23.27
N PRO A 230 2.25 -5.77 23.12
CA PRO A 230 2.71 -4.39 23.19
C PRO A 230 2.23 -3.59 21.98
N LYS A 231 1.80 -2.34 22.20
CA LYS A 231 1.24 -1.45 21.16
C LYS A 231 0.16 -2.17 20.33
N ALA A 232 -0.71 -2.91 21.00
CA ALA A 232 -1.65 -3.83 20.36
C ALA A 232 -2.66 -3.10 19.47
N ILE A 233 -2.72 -3.53 18.20
CA ILE A 233 -3.76 -3.15 17.26
C ILE A 233 -4.34 -4.44 16.68
N VAL A 234 -5.66 -4.52 16.56
CA VAL A 234 -6.33 -5.53 15.74
C VAL A 234 -6.99 -4.82 14.56
N SER A 235 -6.80 -5.34 13.36
CA SER A 235 -7.26 -4.70 12.13
C SER A 235 -8.07 -5.63 11.25
N PHE A 236 -9.29 -5.21 10.93
CA PHE A 236 -10.09 -5.79 9.84
C PHE A 236 -9.64 -5.22 8.48
N GLY A 237 -9.99 -5.89 7.38
CA GLY A 237 -9.68 -5.51 6.01
C GLY A 237 -8.23 -5.75 5.61
N GLN A 238 -7.72 -6.96 5.85
CA GLN A 238 -6.37 -7.35 5.39
C GLN A 238 -6.40 -7.92 3.98
N GLY A 239 -5.25 -8.09 3.33
CA GLY A 239 -5.27 -8.55 1.93
C GLY A 239 -5.67 -10.02 1.73
N CYS A 240 -5.89 -10.81 2.79
CA CYS A 240 -6.51 -12.15 2.72
C CYS A 240 -8.04 -12.12 2.88
N GLU A 241 -8.67 -10.96 2.67
CA GLU A 241 -10.12 -10.78 2.66
C GLU A 241 -10.53 -9.71 1.62
N GLY A 242 -11.83 -9.49 1.49
CA GLY A 242 -12.43 -8.42 0.69
C GLY A 242 -12.72 -7.17 1.52
N GLU A 243 -13.92 -6.61 1.36
CA GLU A 243 -14.36 -5.40 2.05
C GLU A 243 -14.99 -5.76 3.41
N PRO A 244 -14.39 -5.36 4.55
CA PRO A 244 -14.88 -5.76 5.87
C PRO A 244 -16.22 -5.13 6.23
N SER A 245 -16.58 -3.95 5.72
CA SER A 245 -17.88 -3.35 6.02
C SER A 245 -19.07 -4.18 5.52
N LEU A 246 -18.86 -5.15 4.62
CA LEU A 246 -19.89 -6.13 4.23
C LEU A 246 -20.15 -7.20 5.31
N ALA A 247 -19.26 -7.35 6.29
CA ALA A 247 -19.38 -8.25 7.44
C ALA A 247 -19.76 -7.49 8.73
N PHE A 248 -20.43 -6.33 8.60
CA PHE A 248 -20.64 -5.39 9.69
C PHE A 248 -21.37 -5.97 10.91
N GLU A 249 -22.30 -6.91 10.73
CA GLU A 249 -23.05 -7.52 11.85
C GLU A 249 -22.10 -8.25 12.79
N ASN A 250 -21.29 -9.18 12.25
CA ASN A 250 -20.33 -9.96 13.02
C ASN A 250 -19.22 -9.08 13.59
N ILE A 251 -18.75 -8.08 12.82
CA ILE A 251 -17.75 -7.12 13.31
C ILE A 251 -18.31 -6.32 14.47
N ALA A 252 -19.48 -5.69 14.32
CA ALA A 252 -20.07 -4.83 15.35
C ALA A 252 -20.32 -5.60 16.65
N GLU A 253 -20.86 -6.82 16.57
CA GLU A 253 -21.04 -7.69 17.74
C GLU A 253 -19.70 -8.07 18.38
N SER A 254 -18.71 -8.45 17.57
CA SER A 254 -17.38 -8.80 18.09
C SER A 254 -16.70 -7.63 18.80
N ILE A 255 -16.84 -6.39 18.30
CA ILE A 255 -16.27 -5.19 18.95
C ILE A 255 -16.89 -5.00 20.33
N ARG A 256 -18.22 -5.13 20.45
CA ARG A 256 -18.91 -5.02 21.74
C ARG A 256 -18.43 -6.11 22.71
N PHE A 257 -18.24 -7.34 22.24
CA PHE A 257 -17.71 -8.42 23.07
C PHE A 257 -16.26 -8.17 23.49
N ILE A 258 -15.39 -7.74 22.56
CA ILE A 258 -14.00 -7.40 22.86
C ILE A 258 -13.97 -6.32 23.94
N ARG A 259 -14.79 -5.26 23.79
CA ARG A 259 -14.83 -4.14 24.72
C ARG A 259 -15.48 -4.46 26.07
N SER A 260 -16.32 -5.49 26.15
CA SER A 260 -16.81 -5.99 27.45
C SER A 260 -15.75 -6.78 28.22
N ARG A 261 -14.70 -7.27 27.54
CA ARG A 261 -13.58 -8.01 28.14
C ARG A 261 -12.35 -7.15 28.39
N THR A 262 -12.05 -6.22 27.48
CA THR A 262 -10.83 -5.40 27.56
C THR A 262 -10.99 -4.00 26.98
N ALA A 263 -10.49 -3.01 27.72
CA ALA A 263 -10.37 -1.63 27.27
C ALA A 263 -9.05 -1.37 26.51
N ARG A 264 -8.12 -2.34 26.49
CA ARG A 264 -6.78 -2.17 25.95
C ARG A 264 -6.76 -2.15 24.41
N GLY A 265 -5.72 -1.49 23.90
CA GLY A 265 -5.34 -1.46 22.49
C GLY A 265 -6.38 -0.85 21.55
N VAL A 266 -6.07 -0.88 20.25
CA VAL A 266 -6.83 -0.19 19.19
C VAL A 266 -7.52 -1.23 18.30
N ILE A 267 -8.80 -1.02 18.02
CA ILE A 267 -9.52 -1.75 16.96
C ILE A 267 -9.57 -0.85 15.73
N ASN A 268 -8.93 -1.31 14.66
CA ASN A 268 -8.86 -0.62 13.37
C ASN A 268 -9.64 -1.38 12.29
N MET A 269 -10.12 -0.65 11.29
CA MET A 269 -10.72 -1.23 10.08
C MET A 269 -10.10 -0.59 8.83
N ASN A 270 -9.55 -1.42 7.95
CA ASN A 270 -9.18 -0.98 6.61
C ASN A 270 -10.36 -1.20 5.67
N THR A 271 -10.84 -0.15 5.01
CA THR A 271 -12.05 -0.21 4.19
C THR A 271 -11.86 0.61 2.92
N ASN A 272 -12.64 0.31 1.90
CA ASN A 272 -12.85 1.22 0.78
C ASN A 272 -13.84 2.35 1.11
N GLY A 273 -14.59 2.25 2.22
CA GLY A 273 -15.52 3.26 2.72
C GLY A 273 -16.85 3.34 1.95
N GLY A 274 -17.05 2.50 0.95
CA GLY A 274 -18.16 2.57 0.00
C GLY A 274 -19.46 1.89 0.44
N PHE A 275 -19.48 1.22 1.59
CA PHE A 275 -20.70 0.63 2.15
C PHE A 275 -21.09 1.33 3.46
N GLY A 276 -21.74 2.49 3.33
CA GLY A 276 -22.00 3.41 4.43
C GLY A 276 -22.79 2.81 5.61
N GLN A 277 -23.75 1.92 5.34
CA GLN A 277 -24.49 1.21 6.40
C GLN A 277 -23.55 0.40 7.30
N GLY A 278 -22.66 -0.38 6.68
CA GLY A 278 -21.70 -1.21 7.40
C GLY A 278 -20.69 -0.38 8.17
N VAL A 279 -20.15 0.69 7.57
CA VAL A 279 -19.23 1.61 8.24
C VAL A 279 -19.89 2.22 9.49
N ARG A 280 -21.12 2.74 9.37
CA ARG A 280 -21.84 3.34 10.50
C ARG A 280 -22.07 2.35 11.64
N SER A 281 -22.50 1.13 11.33
CA SER A 281 -22.73 0.08 12.33
C SER A 281 -21.47 -0.29 13.10
N ILE A 282 -20.34 -0.43 12.39
CA ILE A 282 -19.04 -0.76 13.00
C ILE A 282 -18.52 0.41 13.84
N VAL A 283 -18.65 1.64 13.35
CA VAL A 283 -18.29 2.86 14.09
C VAL A 283 -19.08 2.96 15.40
N ASP A 284 -20.40 2.82 15.34
CA ASP A 284 -21.29 2.89 16.51
C ASP A 284 -21.04 1.75 17.52
N ALA A 285 -20.44 0.65 17.09
CA ALA A 285 -20.06 -0.46 17.99
C ALA A 285 -18.81 -0.15 18.85
N GLY A 286 -18.05 0.90 18.53
CA GLY A 286 -16.85 1.30 19.27
C GLY A 286 -15.55 1.10 18.49
N LEU A 287 -15.56 1.29 17.17
CA LEU A 287 -14.35 1.32 16.35
C LEU A 287 -13.43 2.48 16.79
N ASP A 288 -12.13 2.22 16.96
CA ASP A 288 -11.19 3.24 17.41
C ASP A 288 -10.56 4.01 16.25
N SER A 289 -10.28 3.31 15.15
CA SER A 289 -9.69 3.92 13.96
C SER A 289 -10.16 3.25 12.67
N MET A 290 -10.11 4.02 11.58
CA MET A 290 -10.47 3.57 10.24
C MET A 290 -9.41 4.02 9.24
N ARG A 291 -9.02 3.14 8.34
CA ARG A 291 -8.12 3.43 7.23
C ARG A 291 -8.88 3.25 5.91
N VAL A 292 -9.11 4.36 5.21
CA VAL A 292 -9.87 4.37 3.96
C VAL A 292 -8.91 4.35 2.77
N SER A 293 -9.00 3.32 1.93
CA SER A 293 -8.21 3.25 0.70
C SER A 293 -8.74 4.22 -0.34
N ILE A 294 -7.85 5.01 -0.92
CA ILE A 294 -8.21 6.02 -1.91
C ILE A 294 -7.05 6.20 -2.89
N ILE A 295 -7.37 6.38 -4.17
CA ILE A 295 -6.36 6.63 -5.21
C ILE A 295 -6.39 8.07 -5.72
N SER A 296 -7.52 8.75 -5.60
CA SER A 296 -7.75 10.08 -6.13
C SER A 296 -8.91 10.74 -5.40
N ALA A 297 -8.85 12.07 -5.28
CA ALA A 297 -9.95 12.90 -4.79
C ALA A 297 -10.90 13.36 -5.92
N ILE A 298 -10.60 12.99 -7.17
CA ILE A 298 -11.40 13.28 -8.36
C ILE A 298 -12.32 12.08 -8.66
N PRO A 299 -13.65 12.26 -8.76
CA PRO A 299 -14.60 11.17 -8.94
C PRO A 299 -14.30 10.26 -10.14
N GLU A 300 -13.96 10.83 -11.30
CA GLU A 300 -13.72 10.06 -12.52
C GLU A 300 -12.47 9.18 -12.40
N THR A 301 -11.38 9.73 -11.85
CA THR A 301 -10.14 8.99 -11.58
C THR A 301 -10.35 7.91 -10.52
N TYR A 302 -11.07 8.23 -9.44
CA TYR A 302 -11.43 7.26 -8.41
C TYR A 302 -12.19 6.06 -9.00
N GLN A 303 -13.23 6.34 -9.79
CA GLN A 303 -14.08 5.31 -10.40
C GLN A 303 -13.31 4.45 -11.41
N ALA A 304 -12.40 5.05 -12.19
CA ALA A 304 -11.57 4.34 -13.16
C ALA A 304 -10.71 3.25 -12.50
N TYR A 305 -10.22 3.50 -11.28
CA TYR A 305 -9.43 2.53 -10.53
C TYR A 305 -10.28 1.51 -9.78
N TYR A 306 -11.24 1.96 -8.96
CA TYR A 306 -11.98 1.09 -8.04
C TYR A 306 -13.06 0.25 -8.71
N ARG A 307 -13.59 0.69 -9.87
CA ARG A 307 -14.64 0.00 -10.63
C ARG A 307 -15.75 -0.51 -9.71
N CYS A 308 -16.23 0.36 -8.84
CA CYS A 308 -17.13 0.03 -7.73
C CYS A 308 -18.57 0.45 -8.01
N GLN A 309 -19.51 -0.07 -7.22
CA GLN A 309 -20.94 0.28 -7.32
C GLN A 309 -21.33 1.55 -6.56
N TYR A 310 -20.41 2.09 -5.76
CA TYR A 310 -20.59 3.31 -4.97
C TYR A 310 -19.74 4.45 -5.53
N ARG A 311 -20.03 5.68 -5.09
CA ARG A 311 -19.36 6.91 -5.52
C ARG A 311 -18.38 7.41 -4.46
N LEU A 312 -17.43 8.25 -4.89
CA LEU A 312 -16.49 8.91 -3.97
C LEU A 312 -17.19 9.76 -2.90
N ASP A 313 -18.36 10.33 -3.19
CA ASP A 313 -19.13 11.11 -2.21
C ASP A 313 -19.67 10.26 -1.06
N GLU A 314 -20.02 9.00 -1.32
CA GLU A 314 -20.43 8.05 -0.27
C GLU A 314 -19.23 7.71 0.64
N VAL A 315 -18.03 7.64 0.07
CA VAL A 315 -16.78 7.47 0.83
C VAL A 315 -16.51 8.71 1.72
N ARG A 316 -16.72 9.92 1.18
CA ARG A 316 -16.64 11.17 1.97
C ARG A 316 -17.62 11.15 3.14
N GLU A 317 -18.86 10.71 2.92
CA GLU A 317 -19.87 10.59 3.98
C GLU A 317 -19.47 9.58 5.06
N SER A 318 -18.95 8.42 4.68
CA SER A 318 -18.41 7.43 5.61
C SER A 318 -17.28 8.01 6.48
N ILE A 319 -16.36 8.76 5.87
CA ILE A 319 -15.26 9.43 6.60
C ILE A 319 -15.83 10.49 7.54
N ARG A 320 -16.70 11.39 7.05
CA ARG A 320 -17.32 12.45 7.87
C ARG A 320 -18.06 11.88 9.06
N TYR A 321 -18.79 10.77 8.86
CA TYR A 321 -19.50 10.10 9.94
C TYR A 321 -18.54 9.56 11.01
N ALA A 322 -17.50 8.81 10.61
CA ALA A 322 -16.52 8.26 11.52
C ALA A 322 -15.81 9.38 12.33
N LYS A 323 -15.40 10.46 11.64
CA LYS A 323 -14.81 11.65 12.29
C LYS A 323 -15.76 12.31 13.27
N GLY A 324 -17.04 12.46 12.92
CA GLY A 324 -18.08 13.01 13.79
C GLY A 324 -18.33 12.17 15.05
N LYS A 325 -17.96 10.89 15.03
CA LYS A 325 -18.03 9.96 16.18
C LYS A 325 -16.71 9.85 16.96
N GLY A 326 -15.70 10.65 16.60
CA GLY A 326 -14.40 10.64 17.27
C GLY A 326 -13.45 9.52 16.83
N VAL A 327 -13.78 8.77 15.78
CA VAL A 327 -12.89 7.74 15.21
C VAL A 327 -11.72 8.42 14.51
N ARG A 328 -10.50 7.93 14.74
CA ARG A 328 -9.31 8.41 14.02
C ARG A 328 -9.34 7.88 12.59
N VAL A 329 -9.30 8.75 11.60
CA VAL A 329 -9.35 8.34 10.18
C VAL A 329 -8.03 8.62 9.50
N SER A 330 -7.51 7.60 8.81
CA SER A 330 -6.36 7.69 7.93
C SER A 330 -6.75 7.36 6.49
N LEU A 331 -6.08 7.97 5.52
CA LEU A 331 -6.18 7.62 4.11
C LEU A 331 -5.05 6.67 3.74
N ASN A 332 -5.37 5.50 3.20
CA ASN A 332 -4.40 4.66 2.50
C ASN A 332 -4.32 5.14 1.05
N MET A 333 -3.47 6.14 0.81
CA MET A 333 -3.33 6.78 -0.49
C MET A 333 -2.41 5.95 -1.39
N LEU A 334 -3.00 5.41 -2.46
CA LEU A 334 -2.28 4.69 -3.51
C LEU A 334 -1.54 5.69 -4.40
N SER A 335 -0.29 5.96 -4.05
CA SER A 335 0.60 6.94 -4.68
C SER A 335 1.18 6.44 -5.99
N PHE A 336 1.04 7.26 -7.03
CA PHE A 336 1.61 7.05 -8.35
C PHE A 336 2.16 8.39 -8.90
N PRO A 337 3.48 8.49 -9.18
CA PRO A 337 4.06 9.67 -9.80
C PRO A 337 3.46 9.96 -11.18
N GLY A 338 2.95 11.17 -11.37
CA GLY A 338 2.21 11.60 -12.55
C GLY A 338 0.73 11.22 -12.50
N LEU A 339 0.18 10.96 -11.32
CA LEU A 339 -1.26 10.92 -11.06
C LEU A 339 -1.60 11.85 -9.88
N ASN A 340 -1.24 11.47 -8.66
CA ASN A 340 -1.66 12.19 -7.44
C ASN A 340 -1.09 13.62 -7.35
N ASP A 341 0.07 13.81 -7.98
CA ASP A 341 0.84 15.05 -8.01
C ASP A 341 0.55 15.89 -9.26
N ARG A 342 -0.54 15.62 -10.01
CA ARG A 342 -1.03 16.54 -11.04
C ARG A 342 -1.68 17.77 -10.41
N GLU A 343 -1.61 18.92 -11.05
CA GLU A 343 -2.19 20.18 -10.54
C GLU A 343 -3.68 20.04 -10.18
N GLU A 344 -4.49 19.38 -11.01
CA GLU A 344 -5.91 19.16 -10.74
C GLU A 344 -6.15 18.23 -9.54
N GLU A 345 -5.27 17.25 -9.33
CA GLU A 345 -5.34 16.33 -8.19
C GLU A 345 -4.91 17.03 -6.91
N VAL A 346 -3.88 17.87 -6.96
CA VAL A 346 -3.44 18.69 -5.82
C VAL A 346 -4.61 19.53 -5.30
N GLY A 347 -5.31 20.27 -6.18
CA GLY A 347 -6.50 21.04 -5.80
C GLY A 347 -7.59 20.17 -5.17
N ALA A 348 -7.93 19.06 -5.81
CA ALA A 348 -8.95 18.12 -5.30
C ALA A 348 -8.57 17.51 -3.95
N TRP A 349 -7.29 17.20 -3.72
CA TRP A 349 -6.80 16.70 -2.44
C TRP A 349 -6.92 17.76 -1.34
N LEU A 350 -6.55 19.01 -1.61
CA LEU A 350 -6.67 20.08 -0.64
C LEU A 350 -8.12 20.28 -0.19
N ASP A 351 -9.07 20.27 -1.14
CA ASP A 351 -10.50 20.36 -0.85
C ASP A 351 -11.00 19.15 -0.07
N PHE A 352 -10.63 17.93 -0.51
CA PHE A 352 -11.02 16.69 0.16
C PHE A 352 -10.54 16.67 1.63
N LEU A 353 -9.30 17.06 1.88
CA LEU A 353 -8.73 17.07 3.23
C LEU A 353 -9.36 18.15 4.11
N ALA A 354 -9.65 19.34 3.56
CA ALA A 354 -10.33 20.41 4.27
C ALA A 354 -11.76 20.00 4.68
N GLU A 355 -12.48 19.32 3.80
CA GLU A 355 -13.84 18.82 4.05
C GLU A 355 -13.84 17.68 5.08
N THR A 356 -13.01 16.67 4.87
CA THR A 356 -13.05 15.41 5.63
C THR A 356 -12.30 15.47 6.95
N LYS A 357 -11.31 16.36 7.07
CA LYS A 357 -10.48 16.54 8.28
C LYS A 357 -9.86 15.23 8.79
N VAL A 358 -9.45 14.36 7.87
CA VAL A 358 -8.72 13.13 8.20
C VAL A 358 -7.44 13.44 8.98
N ASP A 359 -7.00 12.50 9.80
CA ASP A 359 -5.87 12.69 10.73
C ASP A 359 -4.53 12.35 10.10
N MET A 360 -4.52 11.51 9.07
CA MET A 360 -3.30 10.96 8.50
C MET A 360 -3.46 10.57 7.04
N ILE A 361 -2.40 10.73 6.26
CA ILE A 361 -2.23 10.08 4.94
C ILE A 361 -1.11 9.06 5.06
N GLN A 362 -1.45 7.80 4.86
CA GLN A 362 -0.53 6.69 4.68
C GLN A 362 -0.26 6.52 3.19
N LEU A 363 0.93 6.96 2.76
CA LEU A 363 1.37 6.80 1.38
C LEU A 363 1.71 5.33 1.12
N ARG A 364 1.19 4.80 0.01
CA ARG A 364 1.50 3.47 -0.51
C ARG A 364 1.90 3.58 -1.95
N ASN A 365 3.06 3.04 -2.33
CA ASN A 365 3.37 2.93 -3.75
C ASN A 365 2.32 2.02 -4.40
N LEU A 366 1.67 2.51 -5.46
CA LEU A 366 0.76 1.67 -6.24
C LEU A 366 1.57 0.57 -6.93
N ASN A 367 1.17 -0.67 -6.69
CA ASN A 367 1.75 -1.84 -7.32
C ASN A 367 0.95 -2.22 -8.57
N PHE A 368 1.45 -1.85 -9.74
CA PHE A 368 0.80 -2.13 -11.03
C PHE A 368 1.78 -1.91 -12.20
N ASP A 369 1.49 -2.50 -13.36
CA ASP A 369 2.22 -2.16 -14.60
C ASP A 369 2.00 -0.66 -14.93
N PRO A 370 3.05 0.17 -14.95
CA PRO A 370 2.87 1.60 -15.01
C PRO A 370 2.28 2.09 -16.34
N ASP A 371 2.52 1.42 -17.47
CA ASP A 371 1.94 1.82 -18.76
C ASP A 371 0.45 1.46 -18.80
N LEU A 372 0.11 0.24 -18.38
CA LEU A 372 -1.29 -0.22 -18.35
C LEU A 372 -2.13 0.59 -17.35
N PHE A 373 -1.52 0.97 -16.22
CA PHE A 373 -2.16 1.87 -15.25
C PHE A 373 -2.54 3.19 -15.91
N LEU A 374 -1.56 3.88 -16.50
CA LEU A 374 -1.76 5.19 -17.11
C LEU A 374 -2.75 5.16 -18.28
N GLN A 375 -2.76 4.08 -19.06
CA GLN A 375 -3.76 3.85 -20.12
C GLN A 375 -5.19 3.68 -19.58
N SER A 376 -5.33 3.18 -18.36
CA SER A 376 -6.63 2.96 -17.72
C SER A 376 -7.16 4.19 -16.98
N MET A 377 -6.30 5.17 -16.69
CA MET A 377 -6.65 6.38 -15.96
C MET A 377 -7.06 7.52 -16.90
N PRO A 378 -7.89 8.48 -16.45
CA PRO A 378 -8.13 9.71 -17.20
C PRO A 378 -6.82 10.45 -17.55
N PRO A 379 -6.76 11.08 -18.73
CA PRO A 379 -5.59 11.86 -19.14
C PRO A 379 -5.36 13.03 -18.18
N ALA A 380 -4.09 13.43 -18.04
CA ALA A 380 -3.72 14.59 -17.23
C ALA A 380 -4.36 15.86 -17.79
N LYS A 381 -4.89 16.71 -16.91
CA LYS A 381 -5.43 18.04 -17.24
C LYS A 381 -4.42 19.15 -16.93
N GLY A 382 -3.51 18.92 -15.99
CA GLY A 382 -2.41 19.81 -15.63
C GLY A 382 -1.09 19.04 -15.49
N ALA A 383 -0.01 19.80 -15.27
CA ALA A 383 1.33 19.23 -15.15
C ALA A 383 1.50 18.46 -13.83
N ALA A 384 2.41 17.50 -13.81
CA ALA A 384 2.82 16.88 -12.55
C ALA A 384 3.82 17.79 -11.83
N ILE A 385 3.50 18.20 -10.60
CA ILE A 385 4.37 19.07 -9.78
C ILE A 385 5.49 18.30 -9.07
N GLY A 386 5.45 16.97 -9.15
CA GLY A 386 6.36 16.04 -8.49
C GLY A 386 5.89 15.64 -7.09
N VAL A 387 6.02 14.35 -6.77
CA VAL A 387 5.56 13.75 -5.50
C VAL A 387 6.11 14.47 -4.25
N ARG A 388 7.38 14.89 -4.25
CA ARG A 388 7.98 15.62 -3.11
C ARG A 388 7.26 16.95 -2.86
N ARG A 389 6.99 17.69 -3.94
CA ARG A 389 6.28 18.97 -3.86
C ARG A 389 4.82 18.76 -3.48
N PHE A 390 4.16 17.75 -4.04
CA PHE A 390 2.81 17.35 -3.63
C PHE A 390 2.70 17.14 -2.12
N VAL A 391 3.57 16.30 -1.54
CA VAL A 391 3.59 16.08 -0.08
C VAL A 391 3.84 17.38 0.70
N THR A 392 4.73 18.23 0.20
CA THR A 392 5.03 19.54 0.82
C THR A 392 3.82 20.46 0.80
N GLU A 393 3.08 20.54 -0.31
CA GLU A 393 1.88 21.35 -0.44
C GLU A 393 0.75 20.85 0.47
N LEU A 394 0.59 19.53 0.62
CA LEU A 394 -0.37 18.94 1.55
C LEU A 394 -0.09 19.37 2.99
N ILE A 395 1.17 19.24 3.44
CA ILE A 395 1.58 19.63 4.81
C ILE A 395 1.42 21.14 5.02
N LYS A 396 1.80 21.94 4.02
CA LYS A 396 1.70 23.41 4.09
C LYS A 396 0.25 23.88 4.30
N HIS A 397 -0.71 23.27 3.61
CA HIS A 397 -2.12 23.66 3.69
C HIS A 397 -2.90 22.94 4.79
N GLN A 398 -2.43 21.79 5.25
CA GLN A 398 -3.02 21.02 6.36
C GLN A 398 -1.94 20.67 7.41
N PRO A 399 -1.39 21.64 8.17
CA PRO A 399 -0.25 21.41 9.06
C PRO A 399 -0.47 20.37 10.16
N GLN A 400 -1.73 20.08 10.48
CA GLN A 400 -2.14 19.09 11.47
C GLN A 400 -2.15 17.65 10.93
N ILE A 401 -2.06 17.45 9.60
CA ILE A 401 -2.12 16.13 9.00
C ILE A 401 -0.80 15.38 9.20
N VAL A 402 -0.89 14.13 9.61
CA VAL A 402 0.28 13.25 9.68
C VAL A 402 0.51 12.62 8.32
N ILE A 403 1.71 12.73 7.77
CA ILE A 403 2.13 11.94 6.61
C ILE A 403 2.96 10.75 7.11
N GLY A 404 2.62 9.56 6.64
CA GLY A 404 3.32 8.34 7.04
C GLY A 404 3.10 7.19 6.09
N SER A 405 3.37 5.99 6.59
CA SER A 405 3.23 4.71 5.91
C SER A 405 2.68 3.64 6.83
N PHE A 406 2.35 3.87 8.11
CA PHE A 406 1.81 2.79 8.94
C PHE A 406 0.70 3.26 9.86
N SER A 407 -0.09 2.30 10.37
CA SER A 407 -0.99 2.57 11.47
C SER A 407 -0.14 2.88 12.70
N HIS A 408 -0.32 4.06 13.28
CA HIS A 408 0.39 4.44 14.50
C HIS A 408 -0.47 4.08 15.71
N PHE A 409 0.09 3.29 16.62
CA PHE A 409 -0.55 3.04 17.91
C PHE A 409 -0.75 4.35 18.66
N PHE A 410 -1.88 4.49 19.33
CA PHE A 410 -2.17 5.61 20.21
C PHE A 410 -2.87 5.11 21.47
N THR A 411 -2.59 5.78 22.59
CA THR A 411 -3.36 5.60 23.82
C THR A 411 -4.66 6.36 23.67
N LYS A 412 -5.78 5.69 23.99
CA LYS A 412 -7.08 6.35 24.07
C LYS A 412 -7.02 7.42 25.16
N ARG A 413 -7.64 8.57 24.89
CA ARG A 413 -7.78 9.64 25.87
C ARG A 413 -8.84 9.30 26.90
#